data_AF-A0ABD0SPM1-F1
#
_entry.id   AF-A0ABD0SPM1-F1
#
_cell.length_a   1.000
_cell.length_b   1.000
_cell.length_c   1.000
_cell.angle_alpha   90.00
_cell.angle_beta   90.00
_cell.angle_gamma   90.00
#
_symmetry.space_group_name_H-M   'P 1'
#
loop_
_entity.id
_entity.type
_entity.pdbx_description
1 polymer ?
#
loop_
_entity_poly.entity_id
_entity_poly.type
_entity_poly.pdbx_seq_one_letter_code
_entity_poly.pdbx_strand_id
1 'polypeptide(L)'
;MDNETQSLEAIVNNNLSGRDLDEFNRIYYGRKDNYEIKFKDSSIAAAKDGDFEIAAYAFPAKKEQTRPPRIVKVGIIQHSIAVPTDRPVNEQKKAIFEKVKKIIDVAGSEGVNIICFQELWNMPFAFCTREKQPWCEFAESAEEGPTTRFLKELAVKYAMVIVSSILERDENHAEILWNTAVVISDTGNVIGKHRKNHIPRVGDFNESNYYMEGNTGHPVFATRYGKIAVNICFGRHHVLNWMMFGQNGAEIVFNPSATIAAEAGSEYMWNIEARNAAITNCYFTAAINRVGYEEFPNEFTSADGKPAHKDLGLFYGSSYFTGPDGVRCPGLSRTRDGLLIGVLDLNANRQIKDRRCYYMTQRLDMYVDSLKKVLDLDFKPQVVHESDKKEKC
;
A
#
# COMPACT_ATOMS: atom_id res chain seq x y z
N MET A 1 -17.49 -11.21 -12.83
CA MET A 1 -17.06 -9.81 -12.61
C MET A 1 -18.09 -8.79 -13.08
N ASP A 2 -18.92 -9.09 -14.08
CA ASP A 2 -19.85 -8.09 -14.68
C ASP A 2 -20.93 -7.53 -13.74
N ASN A 3 -21.22 -8.22 -12.63
CA ASN A 3 -22.17 -7.75 -11.62
C ASN A 3 -21.53 -6.93 -10.49
N GLU A 4 -20.20 -6.78 -10.48
CA GLU A 4 -19.50 -5.99 -9.47
C GLU A 4 -19.51 -4.50 -9.82
N THR A 5 -19.63 -3.66 -8.79
CA THR A 5 -19.41 -2.22 -8.96
C THR A 5 -17.97 -1.99 -9.41
N GLN A 6 -17.78 -1.33 -10.56
CA GLN A 6 -16.44 -1.12 -11.15
C GLN A 6 -15.57 -0.15 -10.36
N SER A 7 -16.14 0.95 -9.85
CA SER A 7 -15.46 1.91 -8.97
C SER A 7 -16.48 2.86 -8.33
N LEU A 8 -16.09 3.52 -7.23
CA LEU A 8 -16.89 4.59 -6.62
C LEU A 8 -17.03 5.77 -7.59
N GLU A 9 -15.96 6.07 -8.30
CA GLU A 9 -15.84 7.12 -9.31
C GLU A 9 -16.85 6.95 -10.43
N ALA A 10 -17.04 5.71 -10.91
CA ALA A 10 -18.05 5.42 -11.93
C ALA A 10 -19.47 5.71 -11.42
N ILE A 11 -19.78 5.32 -10.18
CA ILE A 11 -21.08 5.65 -9.56
C ILE A 11 -21.26 7.17 -9.48
N VAL A 12 -20.27 7.88 -8.95
CA VAL A 12 -20.35 9.34 -8.76
C VAL A 12 -20.49 10.06 -10.10
N ASN A 13 -19.64 9.77 -11.08
CA ASN A 13 -19.62 10.47 -12.37
C ASN A 13 -20.87 10.18 -13.22
N ASN A 14 -21.51 9.02 -13.05
CA ASN A 14 -22.74 8.69 -13.76
C ASN A 14 -23.99 9.35 -13.15
N ASN A 15 -23.92 9.79 -11.88
CA ASN A 15 -25.10 10.26 -11.15
C ASN A 15 -25.02 11.73 -10.70
N LEU A 16 -23.82 12.30 -10.58
CA LEU A 16 -23.60 13.70 -10.21
C LEU A 16 -23.04 14.50 -11.40
N SER A 17 -23.43 15.77 -11.50
CA SER A 17 -22.89 16.70 -12.49
C SER A 17 -22.90 18.15 -11.99
N GLY A 18 -22.20 19.04 -12.69
CA GLY A 18 -22.18 20.47 -12.38
C GLY A 18 -21.76 20.75 -10.93
N ARG A 19 -22.58 21.54 -10.22
CA ARG A 19 -22.28 21.98 -8.85
C ARG A 19 -22.18 20.84 -7.84
N ASP A 20 -23.01 19.81 -7.98
CA ASP A 20 -23.04 18.72 -7.00
C ASP A 20 -21.80 17.83 -7.10
N LEU A 21 -21.34 17.58 -8.34
CA LEU A 21 -20.07 16.89 -8.58
C LEU A 21 -18.88 17.72 -8.06
N ASP A 22 -18.87 19.03 -8.30
CA ASP A 22 -17.84 19.93 -7.78
C ASP A 22 -17.76 19.89 -6.25
N GLU A 23 -18.90 19.93 -5.56
CA GLU A 23 -18.94 19.89 -4.10
C GLU A 23 -18.60 18.52 -3.55
N PHE A 24 -19.05 17.43 -4.21
CA PHE A 24 -18.59 16.09 -3.89
C PHE A 24 -17.07 16.00 -3.99
N ASN A 25 -16.47 16.43 -5.11
CA ASN A 25 -15.03 16.39 -5.29
C ASN A 25 -14.30 17.25 -4.25
N ARG A 26 -14.78 18.47 -3.99
CA ARG A 26 -14.20 19.37 -2.98
C ARG A 26 -14.18 18.75 -1.58
N ILE A 27 -15.25 18.09 -1.17
CA ILE A 27 -15.39 17.51 0.17
C ILE A 27 -14.69 16.15 0.24
N TYR A 28 -14.96 15.28 -0.72
CA TYR A 28 -14.47 13.91 -0.73
C TYR A 28 -13.01 13.82 -1.18
N TYR A 29 -12.61 14.38 -2.32
CA TYR A 29 -11.21 14.34 -2.79
C TYR A 29 -10.35 15.49 -2.25
N GLY A 30 -10.97 16.55 -1.74
CA GLY A 30 -10.27 17.74 -1.21
C GLY A 30 -10.01 18.82 -2.25
N ARG A 31 -10.51 18.66 -3.48
CA ARG A 31 -10.38 19.61 -4.60
C ARG A 31 -11.47 19.36 -5.63
N LYS A 32 -11.84 20.39 -6.41
CA LYS A 32 -12.88 20.27 -7.45
C LYS A 32 -12.39 19.52 -8.69
N ASP A 33 -11.21 19.91 -9.18
CA ASP A 33 -10.53 19.29 -10.31
C ASP A 33 -9.45 18.34 -9.78
N ASN A 34 -9.43 17.11 -10.30
CA ASN A 34 -8.49 16.07 -9.90
C ASN A 34 -7.10 16.19 -10.53
N TYR A 35 -6.86 17.19 -11.40
CA TYR A 35 -5.58 17.41 -12.07
C TYR A 35 -5.09 16.17 -12.81
N GLU A 36 -5.96 15.61 -13.63
CA GLU A 36 -5.67 14.46 -14.46
C GLU A 36 -4.56 14.77 -15.50
N ILE A 37 -3.68 13.81 -15.74
CA ILE A 37 -2.54 13.92 -16.63
C ILE A 37 -2.75 12.98 -17.82
N LYS A 38 -2.54 13.53 -19.02
CA LYS A 38 -2.62 12.74 -20.26
C LYS A 38 -1.41 11.82 -20.41
N PHE A 39 -1.68 10.58 -20.80
CA PHE A 39 -0.68 9.60 -21.19
C PHE A 39 -0.23 9.79 -22.64
N LYS A 40 0.92 9.20 -22.99
CA LYS A 40 1.34 9.05 -24.39
C LYS A 40 0.40 8.09 -25.10
N ASP A 41 0.12 8.34 -26.39
CA ASP A 41 -0.73 7.47 -27.20
C ASP A 41 -0.22 6.02 -27.24
N SER A 42 1.11 5.84 -27.26
CA SER A 42 1.74 4.52 -27.20
C SER A 42 1.48 3.78 -25.89
N SER A 43 1.43 4.50 -24.77
CA SER A 43 1.11 3.95 -23.45
C SER A 43 -0.36 3.56 -23.36
N ILE A 44 -1.26 4.37 -23.92
CA ILE A 44 -2.69 4.05 -24.03
C ILE A 44 -2.89 2.78 -24.86
N ALA A 45 -2.22 2.69 -26.02
CA ALA A 45 -2.29 1.52 -26.88
C ALA A 45 -1.74 0.25 -26.19
N ALA A 46 -0.60 0.36 -25.49
CA ALA A 46 0.01 -0.75 -24.77
C ALA A 46 -0.83 -1.20 -23.56
N ALA A 47 -1.46 -0.27 -22.83
CA ALA A 47 -2.38 -0.60 -21.74
C ALA A 47 -3.64 -1.33 -22.24
N LYS A 48 -4.16 -0.91 -23.41
CA LYS A 48 -5.28 -1.60 -24.06
C LYS A 48 -4.90 -3.00 -24.52
N ASP A 49 -3.72 -3.20 -25.10
CA ASP A 49 -3.22 -4.52 -25.51
C ASP A 49 -2.94 -5.43 -24.31
N GLY A 50 -2.45 -4.86 -23.21
CA GLY A 50 -2.20 -5.57 -21.95
C GLY A 50 -3.45 -5.78 -21.08
N ASP A 51 -4.60 -5.24 -21.47
CA ASP A 51 -5.86 -5.23 -20.73
C ASP A 51 -5.74 -4.75 -19.27
N PHE A 52 -5.19 -3.55 -19.07
CA PHE A 52 -5.15 -2.91 -17.75
C PHE A 52 -5.53 -1.43 -17.82
N GLU A 53 -6.06 -0.93 -16.72
CA GLU A 53 -6.40 0.48 -16.55
C GLU A 53 -5.13 1.33 -16.37
N ILE A 54 -5.15 2.55 -16.91
CA ILE A 54 -4.14 3.57 -16.65
C ILE A 54 -4.80 4.86 -16.20
N ALA A 55 -4.29 5.47 -15.14
CA ALA A 55 -4.74 6.78 -14.66
C ALA A 55 -3.56 7.57 -14.09
N ALA A 56 -3.60 8.90 -14.20
CA ALA A 56 -2.51 9.74 -13.71
C ALA A 56 -3.01 11.08 -13.18
N TYR A 57 -2.46 11.54 -12.06
CA TYR A 57 -2.89 12.78 -11.40
C TYR A 57 -1.71 13.57 -10.82
N ALA A 58 -1.79 14.90 -10.88
CA ALA A 58 -0.79 15.79 -10.32
C ALA A 58 -1.13 16.23 -8.89
N PHE A 59 -0.09 16.39 -8.07
CA PHE A 59 -0.13 16.95 -6.72
C PHE A 59 0.91 18.08 -6.61
N PRO A 60 0.57 19.30 -7.06
CA PRO A 60 1.50 20.43 -7.05
C PRO A 60 1.71 20.99 -5.64
N ALA A 61 2.89 21.57 -5.40
CA ALA A 61 3.17 22.40 -4.23
C ALA A 61 3.18 23.89 -4.61
N LYS A 62 3.19 24.76 -3.61
CA LYS A 62 3.43 26.20 -3.85
C LYS A 62 4.89 26.40 -4.25
N LYS A 63 5.14 27.36 -5.14
CA LYS A 63 6.51 27.76 -5.51
C LYS A 63 7.25 28.30 -4.30
N GLU A 64 8.43 27.76 -4.01
CA GLU A 64 9.36 28.30 -3.01
C GLU A 64 10.36 29.28 -3.63
N GLN A 65 10.81 30.26 -2.85
CA GLN A 65 11.83 31.22 -3.28
C GLN A 65 13.25 30.65 -3.18
N THR A 66 13.49 29.79 -2.19
CA THR A 66 14.82 29.27 -1.86
C THR A 66 15.07 27.84 -2.37
N ARG A 67 14.05 27.20 -2.97
CA ARG A 67 14.15 25.80 -3.43
C ARG A 67 13.42 25.62 -4.76
N PRO A 68 14.00 24.84 -5.69
CA PRO A 68 13.27 24.41 -6.86
C PRO A 68 12.17 23.40 -6.48
N PRO A 69 11.13 23.25 -7.30
CA PRO A 69 10.17 22.15 -7.19
C PRO A 69 10.88 20.79 -7.15
N ARG A 70 10.40 19.85 -6.33
CA ARG A 70 10.92 18.48 -6.25
C ARG A 70 9.89 17.52 -6.82
N ILE A 71 9.74 17.55 -8.14
CA ILE A 71 8.74 16.75 -8.85
C ILE A 71 9.22 15.31 -9.04
N VAL A 72 8.38 14.36 -8.65
CA VAL A 72 8.65 12.92 -8.74
C VAL A 72 7.42 12.22 -9.31
N LYS A 73 7.62 11.39 -10.32
CA LYS A 73 6.58 10.52 -10.87
C LYS A 73 6.60 9.18 -10.13
N VAL A 74 5.49 8.82 -9.50
CA VAL A 74 5.35 7.58 -8.72
C VAL A 74 4.26 6.72 -9.31
N GLY A 75 4.57 5.47 -9.63
CA GLY A 75 3.61 4.47 -10.10
C GLY A 75 3.22 3.51 -8.98
N ILE A 76 1.95 3.14 -8.93
CA ILE A 76 1.49 1.99 -8.15
C ILE A 76 0.73 1.01 -9.05
N ILE A 77 0.97 -0.27 -8.85
CA ILE A 77 0.37 -1.35 -9.65
C ILE A 77 -0.54 -2.19 -8.77
N GLN A 78 -1.79 -2.33 -9.21
CA GLN A 78 -2.71 -3.37 -8.73
C GLN A 78 -2.90 -4.41 -9.84
N HIS A 79 -2.96 -5.68 -9.47
CA HIS A 79 -3.23 -6.77 -10.41
C HIS A 79 -3.78 -8.01 -9.72
N SER A 80 -4.48 -8.83 -10.49
CA SER A 80 -4.94 -10.17 -10.13
C SER A 80 -3.82 -11.21 -10.28
N ILE A 81 -4.05 -12.46 -9.89
CA ILE A 81 -3.20 -13.57 -10.36
C ILE A 81 -3.38 -13.78 -11.88
N ALA A 82 -2.50 -14.56 -12.51
CA ALA A 82 -2.48 -14.71 -13.98
C ALA A 82 -2.99 -16.07 -14.48
N VAL A 83 -2.92 -17.11 -13.65
CA VAL A 83 -3.36 -18.49 -13.95
C VAL A 83 -3.97 -19.10 -12.68
N PRO A 84 -4.75 -20.20 -12.78
CA PRO A 84 -5.35 -20.85 -11.63
C PRO A 84 -4.34 -21.28 -10.56
N THR A 85 -4.77 -21.30 -9.31
CA THR A 85 -3.91 -21.60 -8.14
C THR A 85 -3.48 -23.07 -8.06
N ASP A 86 -4.05 -23.95 -8.88
CA ASP A 86 -3.72 -25.37 -9.00
C ASP A 86 -2.48 -25.66 -9.88
N ARG A 87 -1.96 -24.64 -10.58
CA ARG A 87 -0.78 -24.77 -11.44
C ARG A 87 0.50 -24.88 -10.60
N PRO A 88 1.60 -25.44 -11.14
CA PRO A 88 2.89 -25.42 -10.46
C PRO A 88 3.32 -23.99 -10.06
N VAL A 89 3.91 -23.84 -8.87
CA VAL A 89 4.31 -22.54 -8.28
C VAL A 89 5.13 -21.67 -9.27
N ASN A 90 6.06 -22.29 -9.99
CA ASN A 90 6.90 -21.59 -10.96
C ASN A 90 6.12 -21.10 -12.20
N GLU A 91 5.09 -21.83 -12.63
CA GLU A 91 4.22 -21.39 -13.73
C GLU A 91 3.38 -20.19 -13.32
N GLN A 92 2.81 -20.24 -12.10
CA GLN A 92 2.03 -19.12 -11.55
C GLN A 92 2.88 -17.84 -11.46
N LYS A 93 4.08 -17.96 -10.87
CA LYS A 93 5.02 -16.85 -10.70
C LYS A 93 5.45 -16.26 -12.04
N LYS A 94 5.82 -17.11 -13.00
CA LYS A 94 6.22 -16.70 -14.36
C LYS A 94 5.08 -15.96 -15.07
N ALA A 95 3.85 -16.47 -15.00
CA ALA A 95 2.70 -15.82 -15.62
C ALA A 95 2.42 -14.43 -15.01
N ILE A 96 2.57 -14.30 -13.68
CA ILE A 96 2.48 -12.99 -13.01
C ILE A 96 3.60 -12.05 -13.49
N PHE A 97 4.86 -12.52 -13.60
CA PHE A 97 5.96 -11.70 -14.10
C PHE A 97 5.71 -11.19 -15.52
N GLU A 98 5.26 -12.06 -16.43
CA GLU A 98 4.95 -11.71 -17.82
C GLU A 98 3.83 -10.68 -17.90
N LYS A 99 2.79 -10.83 -17.09
CA LYS A 99 1.68 -9.88 -17.02
C LYS A 99 2.15 -8.52 -16.49
N VAL A 100 2.79 -8.51 -15.32
CA VAL A 100 3.21 -7.28 -14.64
C VAL A 100 4.32 -6.56 -15.39
N LYS A 101 5.18 -7.28 -16.13
CA LYS A 101 6.20 -6.68 -16.99
C LYS A 101 5.59 -5.70 -18.00
N LYS A 102 4.44 -6.01 -18.60
CA LYS A 102 3.74 -5.12 -19.54
C LYS A 102 3.38 -3.79 -18.87
N ILE A 103 2.92 -3.87 -17.62
CA ILE A 103 2.55 -2.69 -16.81
C ILE A 103 3.80 -1.87 -16.44
N ILE A 104 4.89 -2.53 -16.03
CA ILE A 104 6.18 -1.90 -15.76
C ILE A 104 6.73 -1.20 -17.00
N ASP A 105 6.64 -1.84 -18.18
CA ASP A 105 7.14 -1.28 -19.43
C ASP A 105 6.37 0.03 -19.79
N VAL A 106 5.07 0.12 -19.49
CA VAL A 106 4.27 1.37 -19.61
C VAL A 106 4.64 2.41 -18.55
N ALA A 107 4.85 2.03 -17.29
CA ALA A 107 5.34 2.96 -16.28
C ALA A 107 6.72 3.55 -16.67
N GLY A 108 7.62 2.70 -17.18
CA GLY A 108 8.91 3.09 -17.70
C GLY A 108 8.82 4.02 -18.90
N SER A 109 7.91 3.77 -19.85
CA SER A 109 7.69 4.65 -21.00
C SER A 109 7.17 6.03 -20.59
N GLU A 110 6.38 6.12 -19.52
CA GLU A 110 5.87 7.38 -18.95
C GLU A 110 6.90 8.13 -18.07
N GLY A 111 8.07 7.52 -17.85
CA GLY A 111 9.16 8.10 -17.05
C GLY A 111 8.86 8.09 -15.55
N VAL A 112 8.18 7.05 -15.06
CA VAL A 112 8.01 6.82 -13.61
C VAL A 112 9.37 6.68 -12.94
N ASN A 113 9.57 7.36 -11.82
CA ASN A 113 10.82 7.37 -11.06
C ASN A 113 10.82 6.32 -9.94
N ILE A 114 9.66 6.06 -9.33
CA ILE A 114 9.49 5.06 -8.28
C ILE A 114 8.23 4.25 -8.59
N ILE A 115 8.30 2.93 -8.57
CA ILE A 115 7.14 2.05 -8.71
C ILE A 115 6.99 1.12 -7.51
N CYS A 116 5.74 0.87 -7.09
CA CYS A 116 5.43 -0.07 -6.01
C CYS A 116 4.35 -1.04 -6.44
N PHE A 117 4.53 -2.31 -6.09
CA PHE A 117 3.51 -3.36 -6.24
C PHE A 117 2.62 -3.46 -5.01
N GLN A 118 1.50 -4.16 -5.15
CA GLN A 118 0.68 -4.64 -4.03
C GLN A 118 1.42 -5.66 -3.14
N GLU A 119 0.77 -6.08 -2.06
CA GLU A 119 1.34 -7.06 -1.13
C GLU A 119 1.46 -8.44 -1.78
N LEU A 120 2.62 -9.08 -1.56
CA LEU A 120 2.91 -10.46 -2.00
C LEU A 120 2.55 -10.69 -3.47
N TRP A 121 2.94 -9.72 -4.30
CA TRP A 121 2.44 -9.59 -5.66
C TRP A 121 2.75 -10.80 -6.54
N ASN A 122 3.83 -11.53 -6.24
CA ASN A 122 4.30 -12.69 -7.02
C ASN A 122 3.63 -14.03 -6.64
N MET A 123 2.56 -14.02 -5.83
CA MET A 123 1.83 -15.21 -5.41
C MET A 123 0.32 -14.97 -5.25
N PRO A 124 -0.53 -16.02 -5.31
CA PRO A 124 -1.86 -15.98 -4.74
C PRO A 124 -1.78 -15.75 -3.23
N PHE A 125 -2.79 -15.12 -2.66
CA PHE A 125 -2.90 -14.83 -1.23
C PHE A 125 -3.41 -16.06 -0.46
N ALA A 126 -2.66 -17.16 -0.55
CA ALA A 126 -3.05 -18.49 -0.09
C ALA A 126 -3.16 -18.68 1.43
N PHE A 127 -2.96 -17.63 2.23
CA PHE A 127 -2.90 -17.76 3.68
C PHE A 127 -4.23 -18.16 4.31
N CYS A 128 -5.36 -17.91 3.64
CA CYS A 128 -6.67 -18.41 4.03
C CYS A 128 -6.73 -19.93 4.17
N THR A 129 -5.98 -20.67 3.34
CA THR A 129 -5.91 -22.14 3.36
C THR A 129 -5.22 -22.67 4.61
N ARG A 130 -4.32 -21.89 5.23
CA ARG A 130 -3.42 -22.29 6.33
C ARG A 130 -2.45 -23.42 5.98
N GLU A 131 -2.43 -23.88 4.73
CA GLU A 131 -1.58 -24.97 4.27
C GLU A 131 -0.13 -24.50 4.07
N LYS A 132 0.84 -25.34 4.42
CA LYS A 132 2.26 -25.02 4.18
C LYS A 132 2.70 -25.34 2.76
N GLN A 133 2.25 -26.46 2.23
CA GLN A 133 2.63 -26.94 0.91
C GLN A 133 1.46 -26.77 -0.07
N PRO A 134 1.70 -26.32 -1.31
CA PRO A 134 2.99 -25.85 -1.85
C PRO A 134 3.28 -24.36 -1.53
N TRP A 135 2.42 -23.68 -0.78
CA TRP A 135 2.44 -22.20 -0.68
C TRP A 135 3.74 -21.61 -0.12
N CYS A 136 4.42 -22.29 0.79
CA CYS A 136 5.72 -21.85 1.31
C CYS A 136 6.87 -21.97 0.27
N GLU A 137 6.69 -22.65 -0.86
CA GLU A 137 7.65 -22.68 -1.97
C GLU A 137 7.64 -21.36 -2.78
N PHE A 138 6.63 -20.51 -2.60
CA PHE A 138 6.68 -19.14 -3.12
C PHE A 138 7.73 -18.27 -2.42
N ALA A 139 8.19 -18.67 -1.22
CA ALA A 139 9.14 -17.91 -0.45
C ALA A 139 10.53 -17.89 -1.11
N GLU A 140 11.16 -16.72 -1.18
CA GLU A 140 12.44 -16.51 -1.86
C GLU A 140 13.41 -15.68 -1.01
N SER A 141 14.70 -15.72 -1.33
CA SER A 141 15.66 -14.75 -0.80
C SER A 141 15.24 -13.32 -1.18
N ALA A 142 15.22 -12.41 -0.21
CA ALA A 142 14.86 -11.00 -0.44
C ALA A 142 15.82 -10.30 -1.43
N GLU A 143 17.10 -10.63 -1.39
CA GLU A 143 18.15 -9.91 -2.15
C GLU A 143 18.51 -10.62 -3.45
N GLU A 144 18.47 -11.96 -3.43
CA GLU A 144 18.94 -12.82 -4.53
C GLU A 144 17.85 -13.76 -5.05
N GLY A 145 16.59 -13.59 -4.64
CA GLY A 145 15.46 -14.32 -5.18
C GLY A 145 15.23 -14.03 -6.67
N PRO A 146 14.63 -14.98 -7.43
CA PRO A 146 14.29 -14.76 -8.83
C PRO A 146 13.42 -13.52 -9.06
N THR A 147 12.51 -13.21 -8.13
CA THR A 147 11.68 -11.99 -8.19
C THR A 147 12.55 -10.73 -8.15
N THR A 148 13.47 -10.63 -7.18
CA THR A 148 14.36 -9.47 -7.05
C THR A 148 15.26 -9.36 -8.27
N ARG A 149 15.87 -10.45 -8.77
CA ARG A 149 16.71 -10.43 -9.98
C ARG A 149 15.97 -9.93 -11.21
N PHE A 150 14.76 -10.43 -11.45
CA PHE A 150 13.88 -9.94 -12.53
C PHE A 150 13.65 -8.43 -12.44
N LEU A 151 13.40 -7.92 -11.24
CA LEU A 151 13.16 -6.49 -11.02
C LEU A 151 14.45 -5.64 -11.11
N LYS A 152 15.62 -6.17 -10.74
CA LYS A 152 16.91 -5.45 -10.89
C LYS A 152 17.14 -5.04 -12.34
N GLU A 153 16.87 -5.93 -13.30
CA GLU A 153 17.01 -5.64 -14.73
C GLU A 153 16.09 -4.50 -15.19
N LEU A 154 14.84 -4.51 -14.73
CA LEU A 154 13.85 -3.49 -15.06
C LEU A 154 14.15 -2.15 -14.38
N ALA A 155 14.67 -2.18 -13.15
CA ALA A 155 15.09 -0.99 -12.42
C ALA A 155 16.19 -0.23 -13.18
N VAL A 156 17.20 -0.97 -13.67
CA VAL A 156 18.30 -0.40 -14.49
C VAL A 156 17.77 0.10 -15.83
N LYS A 157 16.99 -0.73 -16.55
CA LYS A 157 16.44 -0.40 -17.87
C LYS A 157 15.69 0.92 -17.87
N TYR A 158 14.96 1.21 -16.80
CA TYR A 158 14.10 2.40 -16.69
C TYR A 158 14.63 3.48 -15.77
N ALA A 159 15.82 3.29 -15.17
CA ALA A 159 16.37 4.16 -14.13
C ALA A 159 15.33 4.45 -13.01
N MET A 160 14.65 3.39 -12.57
CA MET A 160 13.47 3.47 -11.70
C MET A 160 13.72 2.72 -10.40
N VAL A 161 13.35 3.33 -9.27
CA VAL A 161 13.32 2.64 -7.97
C VAL A 161 12.11 1.71 -7.94
N ILE A 162 12.29 0.47 -7.48
CA ILE A 162 11.23 -0.54 -7.41
C ILE A 162 11.04 -1.00 -5.97
N VAL A 163 9.80 -0.97 -5.49
CA VAL A 163 9.38 -1.49 -4.18
C VAL A 163 8.56 -2.77 -4.38
N SER A 164 9.07 -3.89 -3.87
CA SER A 164 8.54 -5.24 -4.10
C SER A 164 8.22 -5.96 -2.79
N SER A 165 6.93 -6.20 -2.52
CA SER A 165 6.49 -7.02 -1.38
C SER A 165 6.43 -8.50 -1.76
N ILE A 166 7.20 -9.34 -1.07
CA ILE A 166 7.31 -10.79 -1.31
C ILE A 166 7.28 -11.58 -0.01
N LEU A 167 7.04 -12.89 -0.14
CA LEU A 167 7.30 -13.84 0.94
C LEU A 167 8.80 -14.12 0.94
N GLU A 168 9.49 -13.65 1.96
CA GLU A 168 10.93 -13.86 2.14
C GLU A 168 11.17 -15.20 2.85
N ARG A 169 12.15 -15.95 2.37
CA ARG A 169 12.81 -17.03 3.12
C ARG A 169 14.19 -16.55 3.56
N ASP A 170 14.41 -16.44 4.87
CA ASP A 170 15.67 -15.97 5.44
C ASP A 170 16.65 -17.14 5.61
N GLU A 171 17.43 -17.42 4.57
CA GLU A 171 18.42 -18.51 4.55
C GLU A 171 19.48 -18.40 5.66
N ASN A 172 19.76 -17.18 6.15
CA ASN A 172 20.73 -16.94 7.22
C ASN A 172 20.15 -17.18 8.62
N HIS A 173 18.83 -17.21 8.76
CA HIS A 173 18.14 -17.37 10.05
C HIS A 173 17.16 -18.54 9.98
N ALA A 174 17.70 -19.75 9.81
CA ALA A 174 16.96 -21.02 9.84
C ALA A 174 15.78 -21.08 8.85
N GLU A 175 15.92 -20.43 7.69
CA GLU A 175 14.90 -20.41 6.63
C GLU A 175 13.53 -19.89 7.08
N ILE A 176 13.51 -19.05 8.12
CA ILE A 176 12.28 -18.46 8.67
C ILE A 176 11.63 -17.59 7.59
N LEU A 177 10.30 -17.71 7.49
CA LEU A 177 9.51 -16.95 6.54
C LEU A 177 9.15 -15.57 7.09
N TRP A 178 9.09 -14.57 6.20
CA TRP A 178 8.70 -13.19 6.52
C TRP A 178 7.89 -12.56 5.39
N ASN A 179 6.98 -11.66 5.73
CA ASN A 179 6.37 -10.77 4.74
C ASN A 179 7.22 -9.51 4.63
N THR A 180 7.84 -9.30 3.46
CA THR A 180 8.96 -8.38 3.31
C THR A 180 8.81 -7.49 2.08
N ALA A 181 8.95 -6.19 2.27
CA ALA A 181 9.15 -5.24 1.18
C ALA A 181 10.65 -5.05 0.92
N VAL A 182 11.06 -5.26 -0.32
CA VAL A 182 12.43 -5.06 -0.83
C VAL A 182 12.46 -3.77 -1.64
N VAL A 183 13.45 -2.92 -1.39
CA VAL A 183 13.64 -1.67 -2.13
C VAL A 183 14.88 -1.79 -3.04
N ILE A 184 14.64 -1.72 -4.34
CA ILE A 184 15.66 -1.82 -5.39
C ILE A 184 15.89 -0.42 -5.95
N SER A 185 17.14 0.05 -5.97
CA SER A 185 17.55 1.33 -6.55
C SER A 185 17.41 1.33 -8.07
N ASP A 186 17.29 2.51 -8.66
CA ASP A 186 17.46 2.79 -10.09
C ASP A 186 18.77 2.28 -10.71
N THR A 187 19.75 1.93 -9.89
CA THR A 187 21.02 1.30 -10.30
C THR A 187 20.97 -0.23 -10.34
N GLY A 188 19.84 -0.85 -9.95
CA GLY A 188 19.69 -2.30 -9.82
C GLY A 188 20.21 -2.87 -8.50
N ASN A 189 20.83 -2.06 -7.64
CA ASN A 189 21.26 -2.51 -6.31
C ASN A 189 20.08 -2.59 -5.34
N VAL A 190 20.06 -3.59 -4.46
CA VAL A 190 19.11 -3.62 -3.33
C VAL A 190 19.57 -2.61 -2.29
N ILE A 191 18.73 -1.63 -1.97
CA ILE A 191 19.00 -0.63 -0.92
C ILE A 191 18.82 -1.28 0.46
N GLY A 192 17.81 -2.14 0.58
CA GLY A 192 17.50 -2.89 1.79
C GLY A 192 16.09 -3.45 1.76
N LYS A 193 15.63 -3.91 2.92
CA LYS A 193 14.33 -4.54 3.10
C LYS A 193 13.64 -4.10 4.41
N HIS A 194 12.32 -4.23 4.45
CA HIS A 194 11.48 -3.98 5.61
C HIS A 194 10.48 -5.13 5.79
N ARG A 195 10.40 -5.69 7.00
CA ARG A 195 9.48 -6.78 7.38
C ARG A 195 8.22 -6.24 8.03
N LYS A 196 7.07 -6.83 7.72
CA LYS A 196 5.74 -6.42 8.19
C LYS A 196 5.68 -6.36 9.72
N ASN A 197 5.52 -5.15 10.28
CA ASN A 197 5.52 -4.94 11.73
C ASN A 197 4.28 -5.51 12.43
N HIS A 198 3.11 -5.49 11.79
CA HIS A 198 1.84 -5.91 12.38
C HIS A 198 1.23 -7.05 11.57
N ILE A 199 1.08 -8.21 12.20
CA ILE A 199 0.61 -9.43 11.53
C ILE A 199 -0.86 -9.68 11.88
N PRO A 200 -1.77 -9.76 10.89
CA PRO A 200 -3.16 -10.07 11.14
C PRO A 200 -3.36 -11.52 11.59
N ARG A 201 -4.46 -11.72 12.31
CA ARG A 201 -4.97 -13.03 12.76
C ARG A 201 -6.49 -13.14 12.55
N VAL A 202 -7.06 -12.31 11.67
CA VAL A 202 -8.51 -12.07 11.57
C VAL A 202 -9.08 -12.80 10.37
N GLY A 203 -10.12 -13.61 10.59
CA GLY A 203 -10.86 -14.31 9.52
C GLY A 203 -9.96 -15.16 8.62
N ASP A 204 -9.97 -14.85 7.32
CA ASP A 204 -9.15 -15.54 6.32
C ASP A 204 -7.69 -15.07 6.29
N PHE A 205 -7.37 -13.93 6.91
CA PHE A 205 -6.01 -13.37 6.98
C PHE A 205 -5.20 -14.05 8.09
N ASN A 206 -5.01 -15.36 7.94
CA ASN A 206 -4.29 -16.25 8.86
C ASN A 206 -2.76 -16.15 8.71
N GLU A 207 -2.25 -14.94 8.51
CA GLU A 207 -0.84 -14.67 8.20
C GLU A 207 0.11 -15.10 9.32
N SER A 208 -0.32 -14.98 10.58
CA SER A 208 0.49 -15.39 11.74
C SER A 208 0.83 -16.89 11.77
N ASN A 209 0.13 -17.72 10.99
CA ASN A 209 0.54 -19.11 10.81
C ASN A 209 1.83 -19.23 10.00
N TYR A 210 2.18 -18.25 9.17
CA TYR A 210 3.27 -18.29 8.21
C TYR A 210 4.51 -17.52 8.67
N TYR A 211 4.35 -16.38 9.32
CA TYR A 211 5.45 -15.51 9.73
C TYR A 211 5.14 -14.69 10.99
N MET A 212 6.19 -14.23 11.66
CA MET A 212 6.13 -13.46 12.90
C MET A 212 6.21 -11.95 12.65
N GLU A 213 5.93 -11.15 13.69
CA GLU A 213 6.07 -9.70 13.66
C GLU A 213 7.49 -9.27 13.26
N GLY A 214 7.58 -8.31 12.34
CA GLY A 214 8.84 -7.83 11.77
C GLY A 214 9.80 -7.24 12.80
N ASN A 215 11.10 -7.52 12.61
CA ASN A 215 12.19 -7.08 13.48
C ASN A 215 13.06 -5.96 12.87
N THR A 216 12.62 -5.36 11.76
CA THR A 216 13.37 -4.32 11.03
C THR A 216 13.07 -2.89 11.47
N GLY A 217 12.13 -2.70 12.41
CA GLY A 217 11.69 -1.37 12.84
C GLY A 217 10.93 -0.62 11.74
N HIS A 218 11.24 0.67 11.57
CA HIS A 218 10.53 1.57 10.64
C HIS A 218 11.51 2.25 9.66
N PRO A 219 12.24 1.48 8.84
CA PRO A 219 13.29 2.04 7.99
C PRO A 219 12.73 3.01 6.94
N VAL A 220 13.48 4.07 6.68
CA VAL A 220 13.23 5.01 5.59
C VAL A 220 14.41 4.93 4.63
N PHE A 221 14.10 4.63 3.37
CA PHE A 221 15.08 4.42 2.32
C PHE A 221 15.30 5.73 1.57
N ALA A 222 16.50 6.30 1.69
CA ALA A 222 16.89 7.47 0.94
C ALA A 222 17.24 7.07 -0.50
N THR A 223 16.43 7.52 -1.45
CA THR A 223 16.68 7.34 -2.89
C THR A 223 17.00 8.69 -3.52
N ARG A 224 17.50 8.69 -4.76
CA ARG A 224 17.70 9.93 -5.51
C ARG A 224 16.38 10.68 -5.82
N TYR A 225 15.24 9.99 -5.73
CA TYR A 225 13.90 10.51 -6.00
C TYR A 225 13.14 10.87 -4.73
N GLY A 226 13.75 10.78 -3.55
CA GLY A 226 13.12 11.09 -2.26
C GLY A 226 13.25 9.97 -1.24
N LYS A 227 12.84 10.27 -0.01
CA LYS A 227 12.84 9.34 1.12
C LYS A 227 11.54 8.55 1.15
N ILE A 228 11.63 7.24 0.95
CA ILE A 228 10.46 6.36 0.90
C ILE A 228 10.42 5.39 2.07
N ALA A 229 9.23 5.00 2.47
CA ALA A 229 8.99 3.93 3.43
C ALA A 229 7.83 3.04 2.97
N VAL A 230 7.68 1.89 3.61
CA VAL A 230 6.65 0.91 3.26
C VAL A 230 5.93 0.47 4.52
N ASN A 231 4.65 0.81 4.65
CA ASN A 231 3.78 0.28 5.69
C ASN A 231 3.00 -0.91 5.12
N ILE A 232 3.39 -2.14 5.46
CA ILE A 232 2.85 -3.33 4.79
C ILE A 232 1.46 -3.69 5.36
N CYS A 233 0.44 -3.64 4.50
CA CYS A 233 -0.92 -4.16 4.68
C CYS A 233 -1.55 -3.85 6.04
N PHE A 234 -1.65 -4.81 6.96
CA PHE A 234 -2.34 -4.68 8.24
C PHE A 234 -1.73 -3.61 9.16
N GLY A 235 -0.49 -3.19 8.88
CA GLY A 235 0.07 -1.98 9.49
C GLY A 235 -0.71 -0.70 9.15
N ARG A 236 -1.62 -0.72 8.17
CA ARG A 236 -2.53 0.39 7.83
C ARG A 236 -3.43 0.80 9.00
N HIS A 237 -3.83 -0.15 9.84
CA HIS A 237 -4.70 0.06 10.99
C HIS A 237 -3.97 0.69 12.19
N HIS A 238 -2.64 0.74 12.15
CA HIS A 238 -1.80 1.11 13.29
C HIS A 238 -1.25 2.51 13.11
N VAL A 239 -1.91 3.51 13.70
CA VAL A 239 -1.52 4.93 13.61
C VAL A 239 -0.08 5.18 14.05
N LEU A 240 0.42 4.43 15.03
CA LEU A 240 1.81 4.53 15.51
C LEU A 240 2.81 4.02 14.46
N ASN A 241 2.46 3.00 13.66
CA ASN A 241 3.31 2.48 12.61
C ASN A 241 3.55 3.54 11.52
N TRP A 242 2.47 4.19 11.07
CA TRP A 242 2.54 5.34 10.16
C TRP A 242 3.36 6.49 10.74
N MET A 243 3.11 6.82 12.00
CA MET A 243 3.80 7.90 12.71
C MET A 243 5.30 7.68 12.74
N MET A 244 5.76 6.47 13.05
CA MET A 244 7.20 6.17 13.14
C MET A 244 7.94 6.33 11.81
N PHE A 245 7.31 6.01 10.67
CA PHE A 245 7.89 6.34 9.36
C PHE A 245 7.99 7.85 9.13
N GLY A 246 6.98 8.61 9.58
CA GLY A 246 6.99 10.08 9.56
C GLY A 246 8.12 10.67 10.41
N GLN A 247 8.31 10.17 11.64
CA GLN A 247 9.38 10.57 12.54
C GLN A 247 10.77 10.27 11.95
N ASN A 248 10.91 9.15 11.25
CA ASN A 248 12.14 8.79 10.55
C ASN A 248 12.35 9.57 9.23
N GLY A 249 11.45 10.50 8.90
CA GLY A 249 11.62 11.45 7.82
C GLY A 249 11.16 10.96 6.45
N ALA A 250 10.21 10.02 6.39
CA ALA A 250 9.59 9.61 5.13
C ALA A 250 8.90 10.80 4.43
N GLU A 251 9.05 10.83 3.10
CA GLU A 251 8.38 11.79 2.20
C GLU A 251 7.22 11.13 1.44
N ILE A 252 7.33 9.82 1.21
CA ILE A 252 6.30 8.98 0.60
C ILE A 252 6.25 7.66 1.38
N VAL A 253 5.06 7.25 1.82
CA VAL A 253 4.84 5.95 2.46
C VAL A 253 3.91 5.10 1.58
N PHE A 254 4.45 4.02 1.05
CA PHE A 254 3.68 3.02 0.30
C PHE A 254 2.95 2.09 1.27
N ASN A 255 1.74 1.67 0.91
CA ASN A 255 0.96 0.70 1.65
C ASN A 255 0.47 -0.44 0.74
N PRO A 256 1.38 -1.37 0.40
CA PRO A 256 1.01 -2.58 -0.32
C PRO A 256 0.10 -3.44 0.56
N SER A 257 -1.06 -3.80 0.05
CA SER A 257 -2.09 -4.55 0.78
C SER A 257 -2.71 -5.64 -0.09
N ALA A 258 -3.28 -6.64 0.56
CA ALA A 258 -4.26 -7.56 0.01
C ALA A 258 -5.40 -7.66 1.02
N THR A 259 -6.58 -7.19 0.65
CA THR A 259 -7.75 -7.16 1.55
C THR A 259 -9.04 -7.24 0.73
N ILE A 260 -10.06 -7.92 1.25
CA ILE A 260 -11.25 -8.34 0.49
C ILE A 260 -12.51 -7.56 0.88
N ALA A 261 -13.48 -7.49 -0.03
CA ALA A 261 -14.75 -6.78 0.20
C ALA A 261 -15.66 -7.52 1.19
N ALA A 262 -15.55 -8.85 1.25
CA ALA A 262 -16.34 -9.69 2.16
C ALA A 262 -15.91 -9.56 3.63
N GLU A 263 -14.69 -9.06 3.89
CA GLU A 263 -14.23 -8.77 5.24
C GLU A 263 -14.96 -7.53 5.77
N ALA A 264 -15.84 -7.75 6.75
CA ALA A 264 -16.70 -6.72 7.29
C ALA A 264 -15.88 -5.50 7.74
N GLY A 265 -16.17 -4.35 7.14
CA GLY A 265 -15.51 -3.08 7.47
C GLY A 265 -14.28 -2.73 6.64
N SER A 266 -13.62 -3.69 5.98
CA SER A 266 -12.35 -3.45 5.29
C SER A 266 -12.45 -2.36 4.22
N GLU A 267 -13.41 -2.49 3.30
CA GLU A 267 -13.55 -1.55 2.17
C GLU A 267 -13.94 -0.14 2.63
N TYR A 268 -14.74 -0.01 3.69
CA TYR A 268 -15.15 1.29 4.22
C TYR A 268 -13.97 2.04 4.88
N MET A 269 -13.05 1.30 5.52
CA MET A 269 -11.84 1.86 6.13
C MET A 269 -10.79 2.27 5.10
N TRP A 270 -10.79 1.65 3.91
CA TRP A 270 -9.77 1.85 2.87
C TRP A 270 -9.54 3.31 2.49
N ASN A 271 -10.62 4.09 2.40
CA ASN A 271 -10.59 5.50 2.01
C ASN A 271 -10.22 6.46 3.16
N ILE A 272 -10.04 5.92 4.37
CA ILE A 272 -9.87 6.68 5.61
C ILE A 272 -8.43 6.57 6.12
N GLU A 273 -7.89 5.35 6.26
CA GLU A 273 -6.70 5.10 7.08
C GLU A 273 -5.41 5.66 6.47
N ALA A 274 -5.10 5.29 5.22
CA ALA A 274 -3.93 5.83 4.52
C ALA A 274 -4.08 7.35 4.30
N ARG A 275 -5.31 7.82 4.03
CA ARG A 275 -5.58 9.25 3.91
C ARG A 275 -5.31 10.01 5.22
N ASN A 276 -5.75 9.47 6.35
CA ASN A 276 -5.47 10.02 7.67
C ASN A 276 -3.97 10.02 7.98
N ALA A 277 -3.26 8.96 7.60
CA ALA A 277 -1.80 8.87 7.77
C ALA A 277 -1.06 9.97 6.98
N ALA A 278 -1.46 10.27 5.74
CA ALA A 278 -0.91 11.38 4.96
C ALA A 278 -1.11 12.74 5.66
N ILE A 279 -2.32 12.98 6.18
CA ILE A 279 -2.69 14.23 6.87
C ILE A 279 -1.88 14.40 8.15
N THR A 280 -1.92 13.40 9.03
CA THR A 280 -1.35 13.47 10.38
C THR A 280 0.18 13.52 10.38
N ASN A 281 0.81 12.93 9.36
CA ASN A 281 2.27 12.86 9.25
C ASN A 281 2.87 13.78 8.17
N CYS A 282 2.02 14.53 7.46
CA CYS A 282 2.41 15.50 6.44
C CYS A 282 3.41 14.93 5.43
N TYR A 283 3.11 13.74 4.90
CA TYR A 283 3.81 13.09 3.78
C TYR A 283 2.79 12.58 2.75
N PHE A 284 3.27 12.09 1.61
CA PHE A 284 2.40 11.38 0.65
C PHE A 284 2.15 9.93 1.07
N THR A 285 0.94 9.43 0.88
CA THR A 285 0.66 7.98 0.95
C THR A 285 0.26 7.43 -0.41
N ALA A 286 0.62 6.18 -0.66
CA ALA A 286 0.21 5.43 -1.82
C ALA A 286 -0.38 4.08 -1.38
N ALA A 287 -1.71 3.98 -1.33
CA ALA A 287 -2.42 2.77 -0.92
C ALA A 287 -2.66 1.88 -2.14
N ILE A 288 -2.29 0.61 -2.03
CA ILE A 288 -2.30 -0.34 -3.16
C ILE A 288 -2.98 -1.62 -2.68
N ASN A 289 -4.08 -2.01 -3.30
CA ASN A 289 -4.73 -3.28 -3.01
C ASN A 289 -4.70 -4.19 -4.24
N ARG A 290 -4.71 -5.49 -3.97
CA ARG A 290 -4.95 -6.54 -4.97
C ARG A 290 -6.33 -6.39 -5.62
N VAL A 291 -6.51 -7.00 -6.79
CA VAL A 291 -7.81 -7.13 -7.48
C VAL A 291 -8.16 -8.57 -7.83
N GLY A 292 -9.45 -8.83 -8.01
CA GLY A 292 -9.96 -10.10 -8.53
C GLY A 292 -10.29 -11.12 -7.44
N TYR A 293 -10.70 -12.31 -7.89
CA TYR A 293 -11.01 -13.47 -7.04
C TYR A 293 -9.90 -14.48 -7.11
N GLU A 294 -9.70 -15.23 -6.02
CA GLU A 294 -8.74 -16.31 -5.94
C GLU A 294 -9.41 -17.53 -5.31
N GLU A 295 -9.57 -18.58 -6.11
CA GLU A 295 -10.08 -19.88 -5.67
C GLU A 295 -8.93 -20.84 -5.41
N PHE A 296 -9.03 -21.68 -4.38
CA PHE A 296 -7.99 -22.62 -3.95
C PHE A 296 -8.42 -24.09 -4.12
N PRO A 297 -7.46 -25.03 -4.27
CA PRO A 297 -7.79 -26.43 -4.56
C PRO A 297 -8.64 -27.11 -3.47
N ASN A 298 -8.33 -26.83 -2.21
CA ASN A 298 -8.97 -27.42 -1.02
C ASN A 298 -9.92 -26.42 -0.35
N GLU A 299 -10.95 -26.93 0.29
CA GLU A 299 -11.87 -26.11 1.07
C GLU A 299 -11.23 -25.60 2.37
N PHE A 300 -11.54 -24.37 2.74
CA PHE A 300 -11.17 -23.76 4.02
C PHE A 300 -12.38 -23.05 4.65
N THR A 301 -12.23 -22.58 5.89
CA THR A 301 -13.28 -21.84 6.61
C THR A 301 -12.74 -20.51 7.13
N SER A 302 -13.56 -19.46 7.01
CA SER A 302 -13.27 -18.10 7.50
C SER A 302 -13.51 -17.89 9.00
N ALA A 303 -13.85 -18.97 9.73
CA ALA A 303 -14.22 -18.94 11.14
C ALA A 303 -15.39 -18.00 11.51
N ASP A 304 -16.34 -17.81 10.59
CA ASP A 304 -17.54 -16.98 10.75
C ASP A 304 -18.84 -17.79 10.90
N GLY A 305 -18.72 -19.12 11.03
CA GLY A 305 -19.85 -20.04 11.15
C GLY A 305 -20.51 -20.44 9.82
N LYS A 306 -20.01 -19.96 8.67
CA LYS A 306 -20.49 -20.38 7.35
C LYS A 306 -19.83 -21.70 6.89
N PRO A 307 -20.39 -22.37 5.87
CA PRO A 307 -19.80 -23.57 5.29
C PRO A 307 -18.38 -23.33 4.75
N ALA A 308 -17.61 -24.43 4.67
CA ALA A 308 -16.33 -24.43 4.00
C ALA A 308 -16.50 -24.08 2.50
N HIS A 309 -15.50 -23.44 1.94
CA HIS A 309 -15.52 -22.92 0.57
C HIS A 309 -14.10 -22.84 0.01
N LYS A 310 -13.98 -22.51 -1.28
CA LYS A 310 -12.70 -22.42 -1.99
C LYS A 310 -12.32 -21.01 -2.43
N ASP A 311 -13.27 -20.09 -2.48
CA ASP A 311 -13.06 -18.70 -2.91
C ASP A 311 -12.74 -17.79 -1.71
N LEU A 312 -11.65 -17.04 -1.79
CA LEU A 312 -11.29 -16.06 -0.76
C LEU A 312 -12.14 -14.78 -0.84
N GLY A 313 -12.82 -14.55 -1.96
CA GLY A 313 -13.62 -13.37 -2.20
C GLY A 313 -12.88 -12.25 -2.94
N LEU A 314 -13.63 -11.21 -3.28
CA LEU A 314 -13.14 -10.12 -4.13
C LEU A 314 -12.10 -9.26 -3.40
N PHE A 315 -10.87 -9.27 -3.88
CA PHE A 315 -9.94 -8.17 -3.65
C PHE A 315 -10.41 -6.95 -4.44
N TYR A 316 -10.65 -5.83 -3.76
CA TYR A 316 -11.42 -4.70 -4.30
C TYR A 316 -10.56 -3.56 -4.87
N GLY A 317 -9.26 -3.77 -5.13
CA GLY A 317 -8.40 -2.77 -5.78
C GLY A 317 -8.51 -1.38 -5.16
N SER A 318 -9.04 -0.42 -5.92
CA SER A 318 -9.27 0.94 -5.43
C SER A 318 -7.99 1.63 -4.96
N SER A 319 -6.86 1.33 -5.61
CA SER A 319 -5.56 1.90 -5.26
C SER A 319 -5.54 3.42 -5.52
N TYR A 320 -4.91 4.20 -4.63
CA TYR A 320 -4.93 5.66 -4.70
C TYR A 320 -3.74 6.35 -4.03
N PHE A 321 -3.52 7.62 -4.37
CA PHE A 321 -2.57 8.52 -3.72
C PHE A 321 -3.29 9.55 -2.83
N THR A 322 -2.67 9.91 -1.70
CA THR A 322 -3.05 11.07 -0.89
C THR A 322 -1.84 11.96 -0.66
N GLY A 323 -2.02 13.27 -0.84
CA GLY A 323 -1.06 14.31 -0.50
C GLY A 323 -1.09 14.71 0.97
N PRO A 324 -0.03 15.37 1.45
CA PRO A 324 0.12 15.74 2.86
C PRO A 324 -0.97 16.69 3.37
N ASP A 325 -1.65 17.41 2.48
CA ASP A 325 -2.76 18.32 2.80
C ASP A 325 -4.13 17.65 2.89
N GLY A 326 -4.19 16.33 2.69
CA GLY A 326 -5.41 15.53 2.70
C GLY A 326 -6.14 15.46 1.36
N VAL A 327 -5.63 16.13 0.33
CA VAL A 327 -6.10 15.95 -1.05
C VAL A 327 -5.73 14.54 -1.50
N ARG A 328 -6.66 13.84 -2.15
CA ARG A 328 -6.39 12.53 -2.76
C ARG A 328 -6.88 12.48 -4.19
N CYS A 329 -6.37 11.52 -4.96
CA CYS A 329 -6.92 11.24 -6.28
C CYS A 329 -8.09 10.24 -6.18
N PRO A 330 -8.89 10.15 -7.27
CA PRO A 330 -9.68 8.97 -7.59
C PRO A 330 -8.92 7.65 -7.38
N GLY A 331 -9.62 6.62 -6.94
CA GLY A 331 -9.09 5.25 -6.93
C GLY A 331 -9.13 4.61 -8.32
N LEU A 332 -8.25 3.63 -8.54
CA LEU A 332 -8.39 2.70 -9.68
C LEU A 332 -9.63 1.81 -9.52
N SER A 333 -9.93 1.04 -10.56
CA SER A 333 -11.00 0.03 -10.56
C SER A 333 -10.94 -0.91 -9.36
N ARG A 334 -12.12 -1.40 -8.97
CA ARG A 334 -12.26 -2.47 -7.98
C ARG A 334 -11.91 -3.84 -8.51
N THR A 335 -11.94 -4.03 -9.83
CA THR A 335 -11.93 -5.37 -10.45
C THR A 335 -10.88 -5.53 -11.54
N ARG A 336 -10.31 -4.44 -12.05
CA ARG A 336 -9.32 -4.48 -13.14
C ARG A 336 -7.90 -4.28 -12.66
N ASP A 337 -6.97 -4.99 -13.30
CA ASP A 337 -5.55 -4.69 -13.21
C ASP A 337 -5.31 -3.23 -13.65
N GLY A 338 -4.33 -2.55 -13.07
CA GLY A 338 -4.09 -1.16 -13.42
C GLY A 338 -2.80 -0.54 -12.88
N LEU A 339 -2.42 0.56 -13.53
CA LEU A 339 -1.30 1.43 -13.19
C LEU A 339 -1.82 2.84 -12.88
N LEU A 340 -1.55 3.32 -11.68
CA LEU A 340 -1.84 4.69 -11.27
C LEU A 340 -0.54 5.48 -11.11
N ILE A 341 -0.41 6.62 -11.79
CA ILE A 341 0.75 7.50 -11.72
C ILE A 341 0.42 8.79 -10.96
N GLY A 342 1.08 9.02 -9.83
CA GLY A 342 1.08 10.30 -9.11
C GLY A 342 2.27 11.15 -9.50
N VAL A 343 2.04 12.39 -9.94
CA VAL A 343 3.12 13.37 -10.16
C VAL A 343 3.17 14.31 -8.97
N LEU A 344 4.10 14.05 -8.06
CA LEU A 344 4.13 14.61 -6.71
C LEU A 344 5.22 15.68 -6.59
N ASP A 345 4.89 16.87 -6.08
CA ASP A 345 5.91 17.80 -5.61
C ASP A 345 6.19 17.57 -4.12
N LEU A 346 7.36 16.99 -3.82
CA LEU A 346 7.74 16.63 -2.45
C LEU A 346 7.94 17.84 -1.53
N ASN A 347 8.03 19.06 -2.08
CA ASN A 347 8.06 20.27 -1.25
C ASN A 347 6.75 20.48 -0.48
N ALA A 348 5.63 19.91 -0.95
CA ALA A 348 4.34 19.97 -0.26
C ALA A 348 4.45 19.45 1.18
N ASN A 349 5.24 18.39 1.41
CA ASN A 349 5.40 17.79 2.74
C ASN A 349 5.85 18.83 3.77
N ARG A 350 6.88 19.63 3.46
CA ARG A 350 7.36 20.69 4.34
C ARG A 350 6.35 21.82 4.45
N GLN A 351 5.81 22.28 3.33
CA GLN A 351 4.84 23.38 3.33
C GLN A 351 3.63 23.09 4.21
N ILE A 352 3.18 21.84 4.24
CA ILE A 352 2.08 21.42 5.10
C ILE A 352 2.52 21.28 6.56
N LYS A 353 3.71 20.75 6.84
CA LYS A 353 4.27 20.74 8.21
C LYS A 353 4.30 22.14 8.80
N ASP A 354 4.77 23.13 8.05
CA ASP A 354 4.85 24.53 8.48
C ASP A 354 3.46 25.17 8.62
N ARG A 355 2.54 24.88 7.68
CA ARG A 355 1.18 25.45 7.70
C ARG A 355 0.29 24.90 8.81
N ARG A 356 0.43 23.60 9.12
CA ARG A 356 -0.44 22.89 10.07
C ARG A 356 0.17 22.73 11.44
N CYS A 357 1.50 22.84 11.55
CA CYS A 357 2.25 22.72 12.79
C CYS A 357 2.09 21.38 13.52
N TYR A 358 1.58 20.32 12.88
CA TYR A 358 1.34 19.03 13.54
C TYR A 358 2.60 18.49 14.19
N TYR A 359 3.76 18.56 13.52
CA TYR A 359 5.06 18.15 14.07
C TYR A 359 5.52 19.02 15.25
N MET A 360 5.21 20.31 15.24
CA MET A 360 5.57 21.21 16.34
C MET A 360 4.79 20.90 17.61
N THR A 361 3.57 20.36 17.50
CA THR A 361 2.65 20.14 18.61
C THR A 361 2.48 18.68 19.01
N GLN A 362 3.38 17.78 18.59
CA GLN A 362 3.18 16.33 18.81
C GLN A 362 3.33 15.90 20.27
N ARG A 363 4.07 16.65 21.09
CA ARG A 363 4.33 16.30 22.51
C ARG A 363 4.82 14.85 22.68
N LEU A 364 5.80 14.45 21.87
CA LEU A 364 6.30 13.08 21.82
C LEU A 364 6.81 12.59 23.17
N ASP A 365 7.44 13.48 23.94
CA ASP A 365 7.86 13.26 25.33
C ASP A 365 6.70 12.75 26.20
N MET A 366 5.56 13.46 26.19
CA MET A 366 4.37 13.08 26.94
C MET A 366 3.81 11.72 26.49
N TYR A 367 3.77 11.46 25.19
CA TYR A 367 3.25 10.19 24.67
C TYR A 367 4.20 9.02 24.96
N VAL A 368 5.52 9.22 24.89
CA VAL A 368 6.51 8.20 25.24
C VAL A 368 6.36 7.82 26.71
N ASP A 369 6.29 8.79 27.61
CA ASP A 369 6.09 8.53 29.04
C ASP A 369 4.75 7.85 29.32
N SER A 370 3.69 8.24 28.60
CA SER A 370 2.36 7.64 28.76
C SER A 370 2.33 6.20 28.26
N LEU A 371 2.88 5.92 27.08
CA LEU A 371 2.94 4.58 26.51
C LEU A 371 3.82 3.65 27.35
N LYS A 372 4.94 4.16 27.90
CA LYS A 372 5.78 3.39 28.81
C LYS A 372 5.00 2.91 30.03
N LYS A 373 4.19 3.77 30.64
CA LYS A 373 3.33 3.39 31.79
C LYS A 373 2.28 2.35 31.42
N VAL A 374 1.71 2.41 30.22
CA VAL A 374 0.70 1.43 29.76
C VAL A 374 1.29 0.01 29.65
N LEU A 375 2.61 -0.13 29.52
CA LEU A 375 3.28 -1.43 29.46
C LEU A 375 3.52 -2.07 30.85
N ASP A 376 3.32 -1.31 31.94
CA ASP A 376 3.48 -1.83 33.30
C ASP A 376 2.37 -2.84 33.63
N LEU A 377 2.72 -3.97 34.25
CA LEU A 377 1.76 -5.05 34.54
C LEU A 377 0.64 -4.64 35.50
N ASP A 378 0.90 -3.67 36.37
CA ASP A 378 -0.03 -3.11 37.34
C ASP A 378 -0.61 -1.76 36.88
N PHE A 379 -0.48 -1.43 35.59
CA PHE A 379 -1.03 -0.21 35.01
C PHE A 379 -2.51 -0.04 35.35
N LYS A 380 -2.83 1.11 35.96
CA LYS A 380 -4.21 1.54 36.20
C LYS A 380 -4.56 2.61 35.18
N PRO A 381 -5.58 2.39 34.33
CA PRO A 381 -6.08 3.42 33.43
C PRO A 381 -6.42 4.71 34.17
N GLN A 382 -6.15 5.86 33.54
CA GLN A 382 -6.47 7.17 34.11
C GLN A 382 -7.98 7.44 33.99
N VAL A 383 -8.77 6.81 34.86
CA VAL A 383 -10.22 6.95 34.96
C VAL A 383 -10.54 7.77 36.22
N VAL A 384 -11.40 8.78 36.09
CA VAL A 384 -11.82 9.64 37.21
C VAL A 384 -13.22 9.23 37.64
N HIS A 385 -13.38 8.78 38.89
CA HIS A 385 -14.69 8.40 39.44
C HIS A 385 -15.33 9.53 40.23
N GLU A 386 -16.65 9.55 40.31
CA GLU A 386 -17.40 10.53 41.12
C GLU A 386 -17.07 10.41 42.62
N SER A 387 -16.82 9.18 43.11
CA SER A 387 -16.43 8.89 44.48
C SER A 387 -15.13 9.56 44.92
N ASP A 388 -14.19 9.76 43.99
CA ASP A 388 -12.85 10.32 44.27
C ASP A 388 -12.91 11.81 44.65
N LYS A 389 -14.08 12.44 44.47
CA LYS A 389 -14.32 13.84 44.85
C LYS A 389 -14.83 14.00 46.29
N LYS A 390 -15.30 12.94 46.95
CA LYS A 390 -15.93 13.03 48.29
C LYS A 390 -14.95 13.10 49.46
N GLU A 391 -13.66 12.88 49.24
CA GLU A 391 -12.62 12.93 50.30
C GLU A 391 -11.96 14.32 50.46
N LYS A 392 -12.48 15.37 49.82
CA LYS A 392 -11.91 16.73 49.86
C LYS A 392 -12.84 17.84 50.41
N CYS A 393 -13.90 17.49 51.14
CA CYS A 393 -14.72 18.45 51.91
C CYS A 393 -14.59 18.22 53.41
#